data_AF-A0A956GSN1-F1
#
_entry.id   AF-A0A956GSN1-F1
#
_cell.length_a   1.000
_cell.length_b   1.000
_cell.length_c   1.000
_cell.angle_alpha   90.00
_cell.angle_beta   90.00
_cell.angle_gamma   90.00
#
_symmetry.space_group_name_H-M   'P 1'
#
loop_
_entity.id
_entity.type
_entity.pdbx_description
1 polymer ?
#
loop_
_entity_poly.entity_id
_entity_poly.type
_entity_poly.pdbx_seq_one_letter_code
_entity_poly.pdbx_strand_id
1 'polypeptide(L)'
;WRPRDRYVFADKHLVARYWDHPDPTRPKVFISELVLADLPARARGLVDELLAQLPTDFAARLDLPWAGRPWHLDHGHYLELLEVSEYAAWVAAFGFRVNHFTVDVGRLRTVPSLAAMNTLLQDAGFALNTAGGVIKGSAAALLEQSSTLAEEVEVDFDDGTFLVPSCYYEFARRYPTPTGELFGGFVPASADRLFESTDVAR
;
A
#
# COMPACT_ATOMS: atom_id res chain seq x y z
N TRP A 1 6.92 -12.97 13.63
CA TRP A 1 6.34 -11.61 13.63
C TRP A 1 5.39 -11.46 14.82
N ARG A 2 5.33 -10.28 15.44
CA ARG A 2 4.48 -9.95 16.60
C ARG A 2 3.62 -8.72 16.27
N PRO A 3 2.31 -8.74 16.57
CA PRO A 3 1.44 -7.59 16.32
C PRO A 3 1.87 -6.40 17.17
N ARG A 4 1.75 -5.20 16.59
CA ARG A 4 2.03 -3.92 17.24
C ARG A 4 0.80 -3.01 17.16
N ASP A 5 1.00 -1.71 16.93
CA ASP A 5 -0.03 -0.68 16.98
C ASP A 5 -1.08 -0.88 15.89
N ARG A 6 -2.30 -0.42 16.20
CA ARG A 6 -3.43 -0.37 15.29
C ARG A 6 -3.65 1.08 14.84
N TYR A 7 -3.96 1.25 13.57
CA TYR A 7 -4.25 2.53 12.93
C TYR A 7 -5.66 2.53 12.36
N VAL A 8 -6.27 3.70 12.31
CA VAL A 8 -7.59 3.94 11.72
C VAL A 8 -7.45 5.12 10.76
N PHE A 9 -7.87 4.91 9.53
CA PHE A 9 -7.92 5.93 8.47
C PHE A 9 -9.40 6.14 8.13
N ALA A 10 -10.08 6.98 8.91
CA ALA A 10 -11.53 7.16 8.82
C ALA A 10 -11.96 7.63 7.43
N ASP A 11 -11.23 8.57 6.84
CA ASP A 11 -11.52 9.16 5.53
C ASP A 11 -11.39 8.16 4.37
N LYS A 12 -10.61 7.08 4.57
CA LYS A 12 -10.41 6.01 3.58
C LYS A 12 -11.16 4.73 3.93
N HIS A 13 -11.93 4.72 5.02
CA HIS A 13 -12.62 3.55 5.56
C HIS A 13 -11.66 2.36 5.83
N LEU A 14 -10.42 2.63 6.24
CA LEU A 14 -9.43 1.57 6.51
C LEU A 14 -9.13 1.46 8.00
N VAL A 15 -8.86 0.22 8.42
CA VAL A 15 -8.09 -0.03 9.64
C VAL A 15 -6.83 -0.80 9.26
N ALA A 16 -5.77 -0.61 10.02
CA ALA A 16 -4.52 -1.30 9.77
C ALA A 16 -3.83 -1.69 11.06
N ARG A 17 -2.90 -2.63 10.93
CA ARG A 17 -1.98 -3.01 11.98
C ARG A 17 -0.64 -3.29 11.32
N TYR A 18 0.44 -3.14 12.08
CA TYR A 18 1.73 -3.66 11.65
C TYR A 18 2.24 -4.75 12.58
N TRP A 19 3.11 -5.58 12.02
CA TRP A 19 3.79 -6.66 12.70
C TRP A 19 5.29 -6.48 12.58
N ASP A 20 5.96 -6.73 13.70
CA ASP A 20 7.39 -6.53 13.86
C ASP A 20 8.08 -7.88 14.10
N HIS A 21 9.34 -8.00 13.68
CA HIS A 21 10.11 -9.22 13.83
C HIS A 21 11.29 -8.99 14.80
N PRO A 22 11.60 -9.92 15.72
CA PRO A 22 12.72 -9.76 16.65
C PRO A 22 14.08 -9.58 15.97
N ASP A 23 14.29 -10.26 14.84
CA ASP A 23 15.43 -10.00 13.96
C ASP A 23 15.20 -8.70 13.17
N PRO A 24 16.01 -7.65 13.40
CA PRO A 24 15.85 -6.33 12.79
C PRO A 24 16.23 -6.29 11.31
N THR A 25 16.73 -7.39 10.73
CA THR A 25 16.99 -7.50 9.28
C THR A 25 15.75 -7.94 8.50
N ARG A 26 14.73 -8.47 9.18
CA ARG A 26 13.46 -8.84 8.58
C ARG A 26 12.55 -7.61 8.41
N PRO A 27 11.78 -7.54 7.32
CA PRO A 27 10.86 -6.41 7.11
C PRO A 27 9.74 -6.42 8.16
N LYS A 28 9.29 -5.22 8.50
CA LYS A 28 7.99 -5.03 9.14
C LYS A 28 6.90 -5.31 8.11
N VAL A 29 5.77 -5.84 8.57
CA VAL A 29 4.62 -6.14 7.72
C VAL A 29 3.49 -5.22 8.12
N PHE A 30 2.99 -4.41 7.19
CA PHE A 30 1.82 -3.55 7.40
C PHE A 30 0.64 -4.16 6.64
N ILE A 31 -0.46 -4.44 7.33
CA ILE A 31 -1.67 -4.99 6.74
C ILE A 31 -2.82 -4.04 7.06
N SER A 32 -3.48 -3.55 6.02
CA SER A 32 -4.71 -2.78 6.09
C SER A 32 -5.88 -3.64 5.63
N GLU A 33 -7.07 -3.30 6.09
CA GLU A 33 -8.34 -3.89 5.66
C GLU A 33 -9.39 -2.79 5.51
N LEU A 34 -10.24 -2.94 4.50
CA LEU A 34 -11.35 -2.03 4.22
C LEU A 34 -12.55 -2.36 5.12
N VAL A 35 -13.11 -1.35 5.76
CA VAL A 35 -14.27 -1.46 6.65
C VAL A 35 -15.53 -1.45 5.79
N LEU A 36 -15.97 -2.63 5.34
CA LEU A 36 -17.10 -2.79 4.41
C LEU A 36 -18.43 -2.19 4.92
N ALA A 37 -18.59 -2.11 6.24
CA ALA A 37 -19.78 -1.51 6.87
C ALA A 37 -19.92 -0.02 6.56
N ASP A 38 -18.81 0.67 6.29
CA ASP A 38 -18.79 2.10 5.98
C ASP A 38 -19.04 2.37 4.49
N LEU A 39 -19.00 1.34 3.64
CA LEU A 39 -19.26 1.49 2.20
C LEU A 39 -20.75 1.56 1.88
N PRO A 40 -21.14 2.26 0.79
CA PRO A 40 -22.47 2.19 0.20
C PRO A 40 -22.90 0.75 -0.07
N ALA A 41 -24.21 0.48 0.03
CA ALA A 41 -24.77 -0.86 -0.12
C ALA A 41 -24.40 -1.53 -1.46
N ARG A 42 -24.32 -0.76 -2.56
CA ARG A 42 -23.91 -1.28 -3.87
C ARG A 42 -22.47 -1.78 -3.88
N ALA A 43 -21.51 -0.96 -3.43
CA ALA A 43 -20.11 -1.35 -3.36
C ALA A 43 -19.88 -2.55 -2.44
N ARG A 44 -20.58 -2.59 -1.30
CA ARG A 44 -20.56 -3.76 -0.40
C ARG A 44 -21.07 -5.03 -1.08
N GLY A 45 -22.19 -4.94 -1.80
CA GLY A 45 -22.73 -6.06 -2.56
C GLY A 45 -21.74 -6.58 -3.60
N LEU A 46 -21.05 -5.70 -4.32
CA LEU A 46 -19.99 -6.09 -5.26
C LEU A 46 -18.85 -6.81 -4.55
N VAL A 47 -18.37 -6.31 -3.41
CA VAL A 47 -17.33 -7.01 -2.63
C VAL A 47 -17.82 -8.37 -2.15
N ASP A 48 -19.06 -8.48 -1.68
CA ASP A 48 -19.65 -9.75 -1.25
C ASP A 48 -19.74 -10.76 -2.42
N GLU A 49 -20.06 -10.30 -3.63
CA GLU A 49 -20.07 -11.12 -4.86
C GLU A 49 -18.66 -11.64 -5.22
N LEU A 50 -17.61 -10.83 -5.01
CA LEU A 50 -16.22 -11.28 -5.21
C LEU A 50 -15.80 -12.30 -4.14
N LEU A 51 -16.14 -12.05 -2.88
CA LEU A 51 -15.79 -12.93 -1.75
C LEU A 51 -16.53 -14.28 -1.83
N ALA A 52 -17.75 -14.32 -2.38
CA ALA A 52 -18.51 -15.56 -2.58
C ALA A 52 -17.83 -16.54 -3.56
N GLN A 53 -16.91 -16.06 -4.39
CA GLN A 53 -16.15 -16.88 -5.33
C GLN A 53 -14.90 -17.51 -4.72
N LEU A 54 -14.53 -17.14 -3.49
CA LEU A 54 -13.33 -17.67 -2.86
C LEU A 54 -13.43 -19.19 -2.68
N PRO A 55 -12.39 -19.95 -3.11
CA PRO A 55 -12.30 -21.36 -2.81
C PRO A 55 -12.36 -21.63 -1.31
N THR A 56 -12.89 -22.79 -0.92
CA THR A 56 -12.78 -23.26 0.47
C THR A 56 -11.31 -23.27 0.89
N ASP A 57 -11.04 -22.83 2.12
CA ASP A 57 -9.70 -22.72 2.71
C ASP A 57 -8.71 -21.78 1.99
N PHE A 58 -9.19 -20.90 1.09
CA PHE A 58 -8.30 -19.96 0.39
C PHE A 58 -7.45 -19.11 1.37
N ALA A 59 -8.03 -18.70 2.50
CA ALA A 59 -7.33 -17.92 3.52
C ALA A 59 -6.23 -18.71 4.26
N ALA A 60 -6.21 -20.05 4.18
CA ALA A 60 -5.20 -20.90 4.81
C ALA A 60 -3.96 -21.12 3.93
N ARG A 61 -3.96 -20.58 2.71
CA ARG A 61 -2.86 -20.72 1.75
C ARG A 61 -1.57 -20.09 2.27
N LEU A 62 -0.47 -20.83 2.16
CA LEU A 62 0.87 -20.31 2.49
C LEU A 62 1.34 -19.22 1.53
N ASP A 63 0.89 -19.30 0.27
CA ASP A 63 1.16 -18.33 -0.78
C ASP A 63 0.14 -17.20 -0.85
N LEU A 64 -0.77 -17.08 0.14
CA LEU A 64 -1.78 -16.02 0.17
C LEU A 64 -1.21 -14.63 -0.14
N PRO A 65 -0.05 -14.19 0.38
CA PRO A 65 0.49 -12.85 0.09
C PRO A 65 0.88 -12.59 -1.37
N TRP A 66 0.87 -13.61 -2.24
CA TRP A 66 1.08 -13.51 -3.68
C TRP A 66 0.17 -14.45 -4.49
N ALA A 67 -0.99 -14.81 -3.94
CA ALA A 67 -1.94 -15.71 -4.59
C ALA A 67 -2.68 -15.07 -5.77
N GLY A 68 -2.59 -13.74 -5.92
CA GLY A 68 -3.23 -12.99 -7.00
C GLY A 68 -4.75 -12.89 -6.82
N ARG A 69 -5.47 -12.68 -7.93
CA ARG A 69 -6.92 -12.53 -7.97
C ARG A 69 -7.61 -13.90 -8.08
N PRO A 70 -8.42 -14.32 -7.08
CA PRO A 70 -9.08 -15.63 -7.10
C PRO A 70 -10.54 -15.58 -7.61
N TRP A 71 -10.99 -14.43 -8.10
CA TRP A 71 -12.35 -14.19 -8.56
C TRP A 71 -12.37 -13.63 -9.99
N HIS A 72 -13.51 -13.85 -10.63
CA HIS A 72 -13.95 -13.19 -11.85
C HIS A 72 -14.32 -11.73 -11.57
N LEU A 73 -14.02 -10.86 -12.53
CA LEU A 73 -14.24 -9.43 -12.43
C LEU A 73 -14.36 -8.83 -13.83
N ASP A 74 -15.52 -8.23 -14.11
CA ASP A 74 -15.74 -7.37 -15.26
C ASP A 74 -15.20 -5.97 -14.99
N HIS A 75 -14.74 -5.28 -16.04
CA HIS A 75 -14.22 -3.92 -15.93
C HIS A 75 -15.27 -2.93 -15.40
N GLY A 76 -16.56 -3.13 -15.74
CA GLY A 76 -17.66 -2.33 -15.20
C GLY A 76 -17.75 -2.37 -13.66
N HIS A 77 -17.65 -3.55 -13.06
CA HIS A 77 -17.64 -3.70 -11.60
C HIS A 77 -16.39 -3.08 -10.96
N TYR A 78 -15.25 -3.16 -11.62
CA TYR A 78 -14.04 -2.46 -11.18
C TYR A 78 -14.25 -0.94 -11.13
N LEU A 79 -14.84 -0.34 -12.18
CA LEU A 79 -15.14 1.09 -12.21
C LEU A 79 -16.15 1.50 -11.12
N GLU A 80 -17.19 0.71 -10.87
CA GLU A 80 -18.14 0.97 -9.78
C GLU A 80 -17.46 0.96 -8.40
N LEU A 81 -16.53 0.05 -8.16
CA LEU A 81 -15.73 0.06 -6.93
C LEU A 81 -14.81 1.28 -6.87
N LEU A 82 -14.21 1.65 -8.00
CA LEU A 82 -13.26 2.76 -8.11
C LEU A 82 -13.91 4.11 -7.80
N GLU A 83 -15.17 4.31 -8.20
CA GLU A 83 -15.96 5.50 -7.87
C GLU A 83 -16.15 5.71 -6.35
N VAL A 84 -16.08 4.63 -5.57
CA VAL A 84 -16.32 4.65 -4.12
C VAL A 84 -15.02 4.53 -3.32
N SER A 85 -14.11 3.68 -3.76
CA SER A 85 -12.88 3.36 -3.03
C SER A 85 -11.82 2.79 -3.97
N GLU A 86 -10.77 3.57 -4.20
CA GLU A 86 -9.59 3.14 -4.96
C GLU A 86 -8.93 1.89 -4.34
N TYR A 87 -8.96 1.79 -3.01
CA TYR A 87 -8.50 0.60 -2.28
C TYR A 87 -9.31 -0.64 -2.67
N ALA A 88 -10.66 -0.54 -2.67
CA ALA A 88 -11.52 -1.66 -3.04
C ALA A 88 -11.28 -2.08 -4.49
N ALA A 89 -11.18 -1.12 -5.41
CA ALA A 89 -10.93 -1.37 -6.82
C ALA A 89 -9.57 -2.03 -7.06
N TRP A 90 -8.51 -1.57 -6.36
CA TRP A 90 -7.18 -2.15 -6.46
C TRP A 90 -7.15 -3.61 -5.97
N VAL A 91 -7.77 -3.87 -4.80
CA VAL A 91 -7.89 -5.26 -4.29
C VAL A 91 -8.72 -6.11 -5.25
N ALA A 92 -9.82 -5.59 -5.80
CA ALA A 92 -10.62 -6.33 -6.77
C ALA A 92 -9.80 -6.70 -8.02
N ALA A 93 -9.04 -5.76 -8.57
CA ALA A 93 -8.25 -5.96 -9.79
C ALA A 93 -7.07 -6.93 -9.60
N PHE A 94 -6.36 -6.85 -8.48
CA PHE A 94 -5.11 -7.58 -8.27
C PHE A 94 -5.19 -8.74 -7.27
N GLY A 95 -6.22 -8.76 -6.42
CA GLY A 95 -6.37 -9.71 -5.32
C GLY A 95 -5.25 -9.62 -4.29
N PHE A 96 -4.75 -10.79 -3.88
CA PHE A 96 -3.77 -10.90 -2.83
C PHE A 96 -2.36 -10.85 -3.41
N ARG A 97 -1.77 -9.67 -3.39
CA ARG A 97 -0.36 -9.44 -3.69
C ARG A 97 0.21 -8.33 -2.80
N VAL A 98 1.53 -8.29 -2.69
CA VAL A 98 2.20 -7.16 -2.02
C VAL A 98 1.94 -5.88 -2.81
N ASN A 99 1.35 -4.88 -2.14
CA ASN A 99 1.08 -3.57 -2.75
C ASN A 99 2.37 -2.77 -3.00
N HIS A 100 3.28 -2.75 -2.03
CA HIS A 100 4.60 -2.12 -2.17
C HIS A 100 5.63 -2.75 -1.24
N PHE A 101 6.90 -2.55 -1.56
CA PHE A 101 8.02 -2.74 -0.63
C PHE A 101 8.64 -1.40 -0.28
N THR A 102 9.19 -1.32 0.93
CA THR A 102 9.90 -0.12 1.40
C THR A 102 11.40 -0.39 1.52
N VAL A 103 12.21 0.40 0.84
CA VAL A 103 13.67 0.41 1.01
C VAL A 103 14.03 1.25 2.24
N ASP A 104 14.80 0.66 3.16
CA ASP A 104 15.39 1.38 4.30
C ASP A 104 16.62 2.18 3.84
N VAL A 105 16.39 3.44 3.46
CA VAL A 105 17.44 4.37 3.02
C VAL A 105 18.46 4.59 4.13
N GLY A 106 18.06 4.50 5.40
CA GLY A 106 18.95 4.64 6.55
C GLY A 106 20.04 3.57 6.63
N ARG A 107 19.87 2.44 5.93
CA ARG A 107 20.86 1.35 5.86
C ARG A 107 21.71 1.36 4.59
N LEU A 108 21.42 2.24 3.63
CA LEU A 108 22.21 2.32 2.40
C LEU A 108 23.58 2.95 2.69
N ARG A 109 24.63 2.39 2.09
CA ARG A 109 26.02 2.87 2.28
C ARG A 109 26.41 4.00 1.33
N THR A 110 25.75 4.09 0.19
CA THR A 110 26.10 5.01 -0.91
C THR A 110 25.12 6.17 -1.08
N VAL A 111 23.96 6.10 -0.43
CA VAL A 111 22.90 7.12 -0.53
C VAL A 111 22.72 7.76 0.85
N PRO A 112 23.14 9.02 1.05
CA PRO A 112 23.26 9.61 2.39
C PRO A 112 21.94 10.11 3.00
N SER A 113 20.90 10.25 2.19
CA SER A 113 19.61 10.79 2.62
C SER A 113 18.46 10.38 1.71
N LEU A 114 17.23 10.52 2.21
CA LEU A 114 16.04 10.31 1.40
C LEU A 114 15.95 11.31 0.23
N ALA A 115 16.38 12.56 0.44
CA ALA A 115 16.47 13.55 -0.64
C ALA A 115 17.44 13.11 -1.75
N ALA A 116 18.62 12.58 -1.39
CA ALA A 116 19.56 12.05 -2.37
C ALA A 116 19.00 10.81 -3.11
N MET A 117 18.24 9.96 -2.42
CA MET A 117 17.53 8.84 -3.05
C MET A 117 16.51 9.35 -4.06
N ASN A 118 15.72 10.36 -3.71
CA ASN A 118 14.72 10.96 -4.59
C ASN A 118 15.35 11.57 -5.84
N THR A 119 16.46 12.31 -5.70
CA THR A 119 17.21 12.83 -6.86
C THR A 119 17.67 11.69 -7.78
N LEU A 120 18.24 10.62 -7.23
CA LEU A 120 18.68 9.47 -8.01
C LEU A 120 17.52 8.80 -8.78
N LEU A 121 16.35 8.69 -8.17
CA LEU A 121 15.16 8.14 -8.82
C LEU A 121 14.66 9.05 -9.96
N GLN A 122 14.61 10.36 -9.71
CA GLN A 122 14.17 11.34 -10.71
C GLN A 122 15.14 11.44 -11.89
N ASP A 123 16.45 11.43 -11.63
CA ASP A 123 17.49 11.42 -12.65
C ASP A 123 17.42 10.15 -13.53
N ALA A 124 16.93 9.04 -12.96
CA ALA A 124 16.68 7.80 -13.67
C ALA A 124 15.30 7.75 -14.39
N GLY A 125 14.48 8.80 -14.28
CA GLY A 125 13.20 8.92 -14.96
C GLY A 125 11.98 8.40 -14.19
N PHE A 126 12.13 8.02 -12.92
CA PHE A 126 10.99 7.59 -12.09
C PHE A 126 10.21 8.80 -11.56
N ALA A 127 8.90 8.79 -11.77
CA ALA A 127 7.99 9.77 -11.16
C ALA A 127 7.78 9.45 -9.68
N LEU A 128 7.78 10.48 -8.84
CA LEU A 128 7.55 10.37 -7.39
C LEU A 128 6.17 10.91 -7.02
N ASN A 129 5.54 10.32 -6.01
CA ASN A 129 4.30 10.84 -5.45
C ASN A 129 4.56 12.22 -4.79
N THR A 130 3.86 13.25 -5.28
CA THR A 130 3.99 14.63 -4.79
C THR A 130 2.87 15.09 -3.85
N ALA A 131 1.87 14.26 -3.58
CA ALA A 131 0.73 14.63 -2.75
C ALA A 131 1.16 14.85 -1.28
N GLY A 132 0.98 16.05 -0.74
CA GLY A 132 1.55 16.42 0.57
C GLY A 132 3.07 16.65 0.56
N GLY A 133 3.68 16.80 -0.62
CA GLY A 133 5.13 16.94 -0.83
C GLY A 133 5.81 15.63 -1.23
N VAL A 134 7.01 15.70 -1.82
CA VAL A 134 7.77 14.51 -2.25
C VAL A 134 8.23 13.69 -1.04
N ILE A 135 8.69 14.37 0.02
CA ILE A 135 9.03 13.75 1.31
C ILE A 135 7.91 14.04 2.29
N LYS A 136 7.32 12.98 2.83
CA LYS A 136 6.33 13.01 3.90
C LYS A 136 7.02 12.75 5.24
N GLY A 137 6.63 13.48 6.27
CA GLY A 137 7.25 13.39 7.60
C GLY A 137 8.49 14.28 7.73
N SER A 138 9.30 14.00 8.75
CA SER A 138 10.50 14.76 9.08
C SER A 138 11.35 14.04 10.12
N ALA A 139 12.59 14.47 10.30
CA ALA A 139 13.43 14.03 11.42
C ALA A 139 12.75 14.23 12.79
N ALA A 140 11.99 15.32 12.99
CA ALA A 140 11.26 15.58 14.24
C ALA A 140 10.11 14.58 14.46
N ALA A 141 9.48 14.12 13.37
CA ALA A 141 8.48 13.04 13.40
C ALA A 141 9.11 11.63 13.45
N LEU A 142 10.45 11.56 13.51
CA LEU A 142 11.28 10.35 13.54
C LEU A 142 11.19 9.45 12.29
N LEU A 143 10.48 9.89 11.26
CA LEU A 143 10.25 9.14 10.04
C LEU A 143 10.10 10.11 8.86
N GLU A 144 10.83 9.81 7.79
CA GLU A 144 10.64 10.41 6.46
C GLU A 144 10.33 9.30 5.46
N GLN A 145 9.39 9.56 4.55
CA GLN A 145 8.97 8.61 3.52
C GLN A 145 8.77 9.33 2.17
N SER A 146 9.11 8.63 1.09
CA SER A 146 8.73 8.98 -0.29
C SER A 146 8.36 7.71 -1.04
N SER A 147 7.66 7.84 -2.16
CA SER A 147 7.30 6.71 -3.01
C SER A 147 7.37 7.11 -4.48
N THR A 148 7.60 6.11 -5.34
CA THR A 148 7.29 6.26 -6.77
C THR A 148 5.78 6.38 -6.96
N LEU A 149 5.35 6.94 -8.10
CA LEU A 149 4.00 6.67 -8.58
C LEU A 149 3.91 5.22 -9.04
N ALA A 150 2.73 4.61 -8.89
CA ALA A 150 2.48 3.29 -9.43
C ALA A 150 2.43 3.35 -10.96
N GLU A 151 3.14 2.43 -11.60
CA GLU A 151 3.02 2.24 -13.05
C GLU A 151 1.72 1.52 -13.39
N GLU A 152 1.11 1.91 -14.50
CA GLU A 152 -0.05 1.21 -15.04
C GLU A 152 0.39 -0.09 -15.71
N VAL A 153 -0.33 -1.17 -15.43
CA VAL A 153 -0.11 -2.47 -16.05
C VAL A 153 -1.40 -2.94 -16.70
N GLU A 154 -1.26 -3.76 -17.73
CA GLU A 154 -2.38 -4.49 -18.32
C GLU A 154 -2.91 -5.51 -17.30
N VAL A 155 -4.20 -5.42 -17.00
CA VAL A 155 -4.94 -6.36 -16.17
C VAL A 155 -6.05 -6.95 -17.03
N ASP A 156 -6.13 -8.28 -17.04
CA ASP A 156 -7.21 -9.00 -17.70
C ASP A 156 -8.45 -8.96 -16.81
N PHE A 157 -9.57 -8.55 -17.39
CA PHE A 157 -10.93 -8.64 -16.88
C PHE A 157 -11.70 -9.63 -17.77
N ASP A 158 -12.86 -10.12 -17.30
CA ASP A 158 -13.60 -11.10 -18.09
C ASP A 158 -14.14 -10.52 -19.42
N ASP A 159 -14.27 -9.19 -19.51
CA ASP A 159 -14.75 -8.44 -20.67
C ASP A 159 -13.63 -7.70 -21.45
N GLY A 160 -12.36 -7.85 -21.07
CA GLY A 160 -11.22 -7.30 -21.82
C GLY A 160 -9.98 -7.02 -20.98
N THR A 161 -8.94 -6.49 -21.62
CA THR A 161 -7.69 -6.09 -20.94
C THR A 161 -7.64 -4.57 -20.82
N PHE A 162 -7.41 -4.06 -19.61
CA PHE A 162 -7.41 -2.63 -19.31
C PHE A 162 -6.19 -2.25 -18.47
N LEU A 163 -5.76 -0.99 -18.57
CA LEU A 163 -4.65 -0.46 -17.79
C LEU A 163 -5.12 -0.08 -16.38
N VAL A 164 -4.40 -0.54 -15.36
CA VAL A 164 -4.69 -0.26 -13.94
C VAL A 164 -3.39 0.12 -13.21
N PRO A 165 -3.37 1.20 -12.40
CA PRO A 165 -2.22 1.52 -11.55
C PRO A 165 -1.90 0.36 -10.60
N SER A 166 -0.67 -0.16 -10.71
CA SER A 166 -0.26 -1.38 -10.02
C SER A 166 0.35 -1.10 -8.65
N CYS A 167 1.61 -1.45 -8.46
CA CYS A 167 2.38 -1.31 -7.25
C CYS A 167 3.29 -0.08 -7.35
N TYR A 168 3.72 0.42 -6.19
CA TYR A 168 4.79 1.43 -6.11
C TYR A 168 5.96 0.90 -5.28
N TYR A 169 7.09 1.59 -5.36
CA TYR A 169 8.21 1.40 -4.44
C TYR A 169 8.25 2.55 -3.45
N GLU A 170 8.38 2.23 -2.17
CA GLU A 170 8.53 3.20 -1.10
C GLU A 170 9.99 3.26 -0.62
N PHE A 171 10.40 4.42 -0.13
CA PHE A 171 11.70 4.69 0.45
C PHE A 171 11.49 5.37 1.79
N ALA A 172 12.11 4.84 2.84
CA ALA A 172 11.94 5.38 4.19
C ALA A 172 13.28 5.61 4.88
N ARG A 173 13.34 6.66 5.69
CA ARG A 173 14.43 6.92 6.62
C ARG A 173 13.86 7.08 8.03
N ARG A 174 14.34 6.24 8.95
CA ARG A 174 13.97 6.26 10.36
C ARG A 174 15.05 6.97 11.17
N TYR A 175 14.63 7.70 12.18
CA TYR A 175 15.53 8.41 13.09
C TYR A 175 15.51 7.77 14.49
N PRO A 176 16.59 7.92 15.27
CA PRO A 176 16.64 7.44 16.65
C PRO A 176 15.60 8.14 17.53
N THR A 177 14.94 7.37 18.39
CA THR A 177 14.12 7.87 19.50
C THR A 177 15.04 8.43 20.61
N PRO A 178 14.48 9.07 21.65
CA PRO A 178 15.27 9.51 22.81
C PRO A 178 16.02 8.37 23.53
N THR A 179 15.63 7.11 23.36
CA THR A 179 16.34 5.94 23.92
C THR A 179 17.48 5.46 23.03
N GLY A 180 17.69 6.07 21.84
CA GLY A 180 18.74 5.74 20.89
C GLY A 180 18.37 4.64 19.88
N GLU A 181 17.22 4.00 20.04
CA GLU A 181 16.71 2.99 19.10
C GLU A 181 16.03 3.65 17.89
N LEU A 182 16.07 3.04 16.71
CA LEU A 182 15.34 3.59 15.55
C LEU A 182 13.82 3.52 15.77
N PHE A 183 13.10 4.58 15.42
CA PHE A 183 11.64 4.60 15.47
C PHE A 183 11.04 3.45 14.67
N GLY A 184 10.27 2.59 15.34
CA GLY A 184 9.75 1.35 14.76
C GLY A 184 8.34 1.44 14.17
N GLY A 185 7.59 2.49 14.47
CA GLY A 185 6.19 2.64 14.09
C GLY A 185 5.97 3.25 12.71
N PHE A 186 4.73 3.62 12.44
CA PHE A 186 4.30 4.39 11.28
C PHE A 186 3.67 5.71 11.73
N VAL A 187 3.77 6.73 10.89
CA VAL A 187 3.11 8.02 11.12
C VAL A 187 1.82 8.05 10.29
N PRO A 188 0.62 8.07 10.90
CA PRO A 188 -0.64 7.96 10.16
C PRO A 188 -0.81 9.00 9.05
N ALA A 189 -0.45 10.26 9.32
CA ALA A 189 -0.52 11.34 8.33
C ALA A 189 0.40 11.11 7.11
N SER A 190 1.52 10.41 7.28
CA SER A 190 2.40 10.02 6.18
C SER A 190 1.83 8.84 5.41
N ALA A 191 1.32 7.82 6.13
CA ALA A 191 0.70 6.63 5.52
C ALA A 191 -0.56 6.98 4.70
N ASP A 192 -1.35 7.93 5.17
CA ASP A 192 -2.56 8.41 4.48
C ASP A 192 -2.24 8.90 3.06
N ARG A 193 -1.16 9.69 2.91
CA ARG A 193 -0.70 10.23 1.61
C ARG A 193 0.01 9.21 0.73
N LEU A 194 0.47 8.09 1.31
CA LEU A 194 1.13 7.04 0.55
C LEU A 194 0.13 6.15 -0.19
N PHE A 195 -1.09 5.98 0.34
CA PHE A 195 -2.19 5.33 -0.38
C PHE A 195 -2.48 6.01 -1.72
N GLU A 196 -2.24 7.33 -1.81
CA GLU A 196 -2.44 8.12 -3.04
C GLU A 196 -1.41 7.81 -4.14
N SER A 197 -0.44 6.92 -3.89
CA SER A 197 0.56 6.51 -4.90
C SER A 197 -0.05 5.60 -5.99
N THR A 198 -1.22 5.03 -5.72
CA THR A 198 -1.99 4.21 -6.67
C THR A 198 -3.19 4.96 -7.24
N ASP A 199 -3.35 6.25 -6.95
CA ASP A 199 -4.59 6.95 -7.30
C ASP A 199 -4.76 7.09 -8.82
N VAL A 200 -5.97 6.81 -9.31
CA VAL A 200 -6.33 6.93 -10.74
C VAL A 200 -6.57 8.38 -11.15
N ALA A 201 -7.05 9.22 -10.23
CA ALA A 201 -7.33 10.63 -10.45
C ALA A 201 -6.05 11.45 -10.20
N ARG A 202 -5.25 11.62 -11.26
CA ARG A 202 -4.04 12.44 -11.25
C ARG A 202 -4.33 13.93 -11.40
#